data_AF-A0AAU9WTQ8-F1
#
_entry.id   AF-A0AAU9WTQ8-F1
#
_cell.length_a   1.000
_cell.length_b   1.000
_cell.length_c   1.000
_cell.angle_alpha   90.00
_cell.angle_beta   90.00
_cell.angle_gamma   90.00
#
_symmetry.space_group_name_H-M   'P 1'
#
loop_
_entity.id
_entity.type
_entity.pdbx_description
1 polymer ?
#
loop_
_entity_poly.entity_id
_entity_poly.type
_entity_poly.pdbx_seq_one_letter_code
_entity_poly.pdbx_strand_id
1 'polypeptide(L)'
;MALNSKSKWRKISGDGNDGSSVRNVLISDAEPELCVKLLETPSLKNFSGLRARLEKANKEWLNEFLNLGGMSCLLDGLSSLSSGDRQNRFIEALDQIECVRCIKAVMNSPVGLAIMTASNELTRSLVKGKIL
;
A
#
# COMPACT_ATOMS: atom_id res chain seq x y z
N MET A 1 39.20 -42.49 -22.06
CA MET A 1 37.84 -42.25 -22.57
C MET A 1 37.29 -41.01 -21.91
N ALA A 2 36.82 -40.07 -22.74
CA ALA A 2 36.20 -38.81 -22.33
C ALA A 2 34.90 -39.04 -21.54
N LEU A 3 34.45 -38.02 -20.79
CA LEU A 3 33.17 -37.33 -21.00
C LEU A 3 33.01 -36.15 -20.02
N ASN A 4 33.47 -34.99 -20.49
CA ASN A 4 32.82 -33.68 -20.43
C ASN A 4 31.59 -33.50 -19.49
N SER A 5 31.78 -32.83 -18.36
CA SER A 5 30.68 -32.27 -17.55
C SER A 5 30.31 -30.87 -18.06
N LYS A 6 29.52 -30.84 -19.14
CA LYS A 6 28.83 -29.63 -19.63
C LYS A 6 27.56 -29.40 -18.79
N SER A 7 27.66 -28.54 -17.78
CA SER A 7 26.49 -27.99 -17.08
C SER A 7 26.37 -26.50 -17.42
N LYS A 8 25.91 -26.20 -18.64
CA LYS A 8 24.56 -25.68 -18.93
C LYS A 8 24.33 -24.30 -18.31
N TRP A 9 24.84 -23.28 -19.02
CA TRP A 9 24.51 -21.87 -18.84
C TRP A 9 23.00 -21.71 -18.73
N ARG A 10 22.52 -21.29 -17.55
CA ARG A 10 21.14 -20.84 -17.38
C ARG A 10 21.02 -19.51 -18.13
N LYS A 11 20.35 -19.56 -19.28
CA LYS A 11 19.83 -18.39 -19.99
C LYS A 11 19.03 -17.56 -18.99
N ILE A 12 19.57 -16.42 -18.58
CA ILE A 12 18.76 -15.32 -18.06
C ILE A 12 18.06 -14.78 -19.30
N SER A 13 16.85 -15.30 -19.57
CA SER A 13 15.94 -14.61 -20.48
C SER A 13 15.50 -13.37 -19.72
N GLY A 14 16.17 -12.25 -20.03
CA GLY A 14 15.65 -10.93 -19.72
C GLY A 14 14.39 -10.74 -20.53
N ASP A 15 13.26 -11.01 -19.91
CA ASP A 15 11.93 -10.72 -20.44
C ASP A 15 11.29 -9.68 -19.52
N GLY A 16 10.97 -8.53 -20.11
CA GLY A 16 10.26 -7.42 -19.47
C GLY A 16 10.91 -6.84 -18.21
N ASN A 17 11.72 -5.79 -18.36
CA ASN A 17 12.00 -4.85 -17.27
C ASN A 17 10.68 -4.19 -16.83
N ASP A 18 9.92 -4.89 -15.99
CA ASP A 18 8.73 -4.38 -15.33
C ASP A 18 9.17 -3.39 -14.25
N GLY A 19 9.29 -2.12 -14.65
CA GLY A 19 9.55 -1.02 -13.72
C GLY A 19 8.56 -0.95 -12.56
N SER A 20 7.41 -1.65 -12.64
CA SER A 20 6.47 -1.73 -11.53
C SER A 20 6.96 -2.61 -10.37
N SER A 21 7.65 -3.72 -10.65
CA SER A 21 8.28 -4.55 -9.60
C SER A 21 9.42 -3.82 -8.88
N VAL A 22 10.28 -3.11 -9.62
CA VAL A 22 11.36 -2.30 -9.01
C VAL A 22 10.79 -1.15 -8.18
N ARG A 23 9.76 -0.46 -8.68
CA ARG A 23 9.11 0.64 -7.95
C ARG A 23 8.37 0.14 -6.70
N ASN A 24 7.74 -1.04 -6.74
CA ASN A 24 7.12 -1.64 -5.56
C ASN A 24 8.13 -1.99 -4.47
N VAL A 25 9.32 -2.48 -4.85
CA VAL A 25 10.44 -2.69 -3.91
C VAL A 25 10.88 -1.36 -3.29
N LEU A 26 11.00 -0.30 -4.09
CA LEU A 26 11.36 1.03 -3.58
C LEU A 26 10.33 1.59 -2.60
N ILE A 27 9.02 1.39 -2.85
CA ILE A 27 7.98 1.81 -1.91
C ILE A 27 8.05 0.98 -0.62
N SER A 28 8.42 -0.31 -0.71
CA SER A 28 8.49 -1.20 0.45
C SER A 28 9.59 -0.84 1.47
N ASP A 29 10.55 0.00 1.07
CA ASP A 29 11.61 0.56 1.91
C ASP A 29 11.55 2.10 2.00
N ALA A 30 10.46 2.74 1.52
CA ALA A 30 10.35 4.19 1.47
C ALA A 30 10.19 4.85 2.84
N GLU A 31 10.61 6.12 2.92
CA GLU A 31 10.40 7.01 4.06
C GLU A 31 8.92 7.44 4.20
N PRO A 32 8.46 7.76 5.42
CA PRO A 32 7.06 8.08 5.69
C PRO A 32 6.49 9.20 4.81
N GLU A 33 7.26 10.26 4.56
CA GLU A 33 6.83 11.43 3.78
C GLU A 33 6.55 11.05 2.33
N LEU A 34 7.38 10.17 1.75
CA LEU A 34 7.18 9.69 0.40
C LEU A 34 5.93 8.83 0.32
N CYS A 35 5.70 7.97 1.32
CA CYS A 35 4.50 7.17 1.43
C CYS A 35 3.22 8.03 1.50
N VAL A 36 3.23 9.11 2.30
CA VAL A 36 2.10 10.05 2.37
C VAL A 36 1.87 10.77 1.04
N LYS A 37 2.92 11.27 0.39
CA LYS A 37 2.80 11.91 -0.93
C LYS A 37 2.23 10.98 -1.99
N LEU A 38 2.58 9.68 -1.96
CA LEU A 38 2.04 8.70 -2.90
C LEU A 38 0.52 8.47 -2.71
N LEU A 39 -0.03 8.75 -1.52
CA LEU A 39 -1.47 8.64 -1.26
C LEU A 39 -2.28 9.77 -1.92
N GLU A 40 -1.65 10.87 -2.33
CA GLU A 40 -2.32 11.93 -3.11
C GLU A 40 -2.79 11.41 -4.48
N THR A 41 -2.20 10.33 -4.98
CA THR A 41 -2.61 9.64 -6.21
C THR A 41 -2.98 8.19 -5.87
N PRO A 42 -4.21 7.93 -5.38
CA PRO A 42 -4.63 6.60 -4.98
C PRO A 42 -4.66 5.63 -6.16
N SER A 43 -4.00 4.48 -6.02
CA SER A 43 -3.98 3.39 -7.00
C SER A 43 -3.55 2.07 -6.37
N LEU A 44 -3.92 0.95 -6.98
CA LEU A 44 -3.62 -0.40 -6.50
C LEU A 44 -2.13 -0.60 -6.27
N LYS A 45 -1.30 -0.04 -7.16
CA LYS A 45 0.16 -0.14 -7.09
C LYS A 45 0.70 0.60 -5.87
N ASN A 46 0.25 1.83 -5.64
CA ASN A 46 0.69 2.63 -4.49
C ASN A 46 0.25 1.97 -3.17
N PHE A 47 -1.00 1.48 -3.09
CA PHE A 47 -1.47 0.76 -1.91
C PHE A 47 -0.72 -0.56 -1.68
N SER A 48 -0.48 -1.36 -2.72
CA SER A 48 0.25 -2.62 -2.56
C SER A 48 1.69 -2.41 -2.06
N GLY A 49 2.39 -1.40 -2.58
CA GLY A 49 3.74 -1.06 -2.11
C GLY A 49 3.71 -0.53 -0.67
N LEU A 50 2.77 0.36 -0.37
CA LEU A 50 2.59 0.93 0.96
C LEU A 50 2.23 -0.15 1.99
N ARG A 51 1.35 -1.10 1.65
CA ARG A 51 0.99 -2.20 2.54
C ARG A 51 2.21 -3.00 2.95
N ALA A 52 3.07 -3.36 2.00
CA ALA A 52 4.30 -4.08 2.28
C ALA A 52 5.24 -3.28 3.21
N ARG A 53 5.29 -1.95 3.04
CA ARG A 53 6.04 -1.05 3.93
C ARG A 53 5.45 -0.98 5.34
N LEU A 54 4.12 -0.88 5.45
CA LEU A 54 3.38 -0.78 6.71
C LEU A 54 3.49 -2.07 7.53
N GLU A 55 3.39 -3.24 6.88
CA GLU A 55 3.50 -4.55 7.54
C GLU A 55 4.88 -4.80 8.14
N LYS A 56 5.93 -4.13 7.63
CA LYS A 56 7.31 -4.20 8.14
C LYS A 56 7.71 -2.99 9.00
N ALA A 57 6.82 -2.00 9.15
CA ALA A 57 7.17 -0.76 9.83
C ALA A 57 7.45 -1.00 11.31
N ASN A 58 8.56 -0.45 11.79
CA ASN A 58 8.81 -0.33 13.21
C ASN A 58 7.95 0.80 13.81
N LYS A 59 7.99 0.92 15.14
CA LYS A 59 7.18 1.89 15.86
C LYS A 59 7.53 3.33 15.49
N GLU A 60 8.82 3.66 15.33
CA GLU A 60 9.25 5.02 15.00
C GLU A 60 8.69 5.47 13.65
N TRP A 61 8.91 4.67 12.61
CA TRP A 61 8.44 4.97 11.26
C TRP A 61 6.92 5.11 11.22
N LEU A 62 6.20 4.22 11.90
CA LEU A 62 4.74 4.28 11.90
C LEU A 62 4.21 5.50 12.66
N ASN A 63 4.86 5.93 13.74
CA ASN A 63 4.50 7.19 14.40
C ASN A 63 4.70 8.39 13.47
N GLU A 64 5.81 8.44 12.75
CA GLU A 64 6.08 9.53 11.81
C GLU A 64 5.07 9.56 10.66
N PHE A 65 4.80 8.42 10.03
CA PHE A 65 3.75 8.29 9.01
C PHE A 65 2.38 8.80 9.51
N LEU A 66 2.03 8.46 10.74
CA LEU A 66 0.77 8.89 11.35
C LEU A 66 0.76 10.39 11.69
N ASN A 67 1.88 10.93 12.19
CA ASN A 67 2.04 12.37 12.48
C ASN A 67 1.96 13.22 11.20
N LEU A 68 2.40 12.68 10.07
CA LEU A 68 2.27 13.29 8.74
C LEU A 68 0.84 13.18 8.17
N GLY A 69 -0.12 12.63 8.92
CA GLY A 69 -1.51 12.51 8.49
C GLY A 69 -1.80 11.29 7.62
N GLY A 70 -0.90 10.30 7.57
CA GLY A 70 -1.04 9.14 6.70
C GLY A 70 -2.34 8.34 6.90
N MET A 71 -2.88 8.31 8.12
CA MET A 71 -4.18 7.70 8.39
C MET A 71 -5.34 8.44 7.72
N SER A 72 -5.33 9.78 7.78
CA SER A 72 -6.34 10.62 7.12
C SER A 72 -6.24 10.46 5.60
N CYS A 73 -5.03 10.50 5.04
CA CYS A 73 -4.82 10.30 3.60
C CYS A 73 -5.34 8.94 3.12
N LEU A 74 -5.17 7.87 3.90
CA LEU A 74 -5.75 6.55 3.58
C LEU A 74 -7.29 6.60 3.54
N LEU A 75 -7.92 7.24 4.52
CA LEU A 75 -9.39 7.36 4.59
C LEU A 75 -9.96 8.28 3.50
N ASP A 76 -9.24 9.35 3.16
CA ASP A 76 -9.59 10.25 2.05
C ASP A 76 -9.48 9.52 0.71
N GLY A 77 -8.41 8.74 0.51
CA GLY A 77 -8.25 7.89 -0.67
C GLY A 77 -9.36 6.83 -0.79
N LEU A 78 -9.78 6.21 0.32
CA LEU A 78 -10.91 5.29 0.31
C LEU A 78 -12.23 6.00 -0.07
N SER A 79 -12.42 7.23 0.43
CA SER A 79 -13.61 8.03 0.16
C SER A 79 -13.67 8.52 -1.30
N SER A 80 -12.52 8.90 -1.88
CA SER A 80 -12.44 9.31 -3.29
C SER A 80 -12.74 8.14 -4.23
N LEU A 81 -12.25 6.94 -3.92
CA LEU A 81 -12.54 5.73 -4.70
C LEU A 81 -14.00 5.28 -4.56
N SER A 82 -14.67 5.57 -3.44
CA SER A 82 -16.10 5.28 -3.27
C SER A 82 -17.01 6.21 -4.09
N SER A 83 -16.49 7.35 -4.54
CA SER A 83 -17.26 8.40 -5.23
C SER A 83 -17.06 8.37 -6.76
N GLY A 84 -16.32 7.38 -7.27
CA GLY A 84 -15.86 7.25 -8.66
C GLY A 84 -16.94 6.98 -9.71
N ASP A 85 -16.50 7.00 -10.97
CA ASP A 85 -17.37 6.85 -12.14
C ASP A 85 -17.74 5.38 -12.39
N ARG A 86 -18.95 5.14 -12.89
CA ARG A 86 -19.52 3.78 -13.02
C ARG A 86 -18.73 2.89 -13.99
N GLN A 87 -17.90 3.45 -14.85
CA GLN A 87 -17.21 2.73 -15.92
C GLN A 87 -16.02 1.88 -15.47
N ASN A 88 -15.48 2.06 -14.26
CA ASN A 88 -14.30 1.31 -13.80
C ASN A 88 -14.46 0.62 -12.43
N ARG A 89 -15.70 0.34 -12.01
CA ARG A 89 -16.03 -0.18 -10.67
C ARG A 89 -15.24 -1.41 -10.23
N PHE A 90 -14.87 -2.30 -11.16
CA PHE A 90 -14.09 -3.50 -10.79
C PHE A 90 -12.66 -3.13 -10.36
N ILE A 91 -11.99 -2.26 -11.11
CA ILE A 91 -10.64 -1.80 -10.77
C ILE A 91 -10.67 -0.93 -9.52
N GLU A 92 -11.65 -0.02 -9.41
CA GLU A 92 -11.85 0.79 -8.20
C GLU A 92 -12.11 -0.07 -6.97
N ALA A 93 -12.86 -1.18 -7.09
CA ALA A 93 -13.05 -2.12 -5.99
C ALA A 93 -11.73 -2.79 -5.56
N LEU A 94 -10.82 -3.09 -6.50
CA LEU A 94 -9.50 -3.60 -6.17
C LEU A 94 -8.67 -2.54 -5.42
N ASP A 95 -8.72 -1.28 -5.87
CA ASP A 95 -8.06 -0.16 -5.18
C ASP A 95 -8.61 0.01 -3.76
N GLN A 96 -9.94 -0.04 -3.59
CA GLN A 96 -10.60 0.05 -2.29
C GLN A 96 -10.19 -1.09 -1.35
N ILE A 97 -10.19 -2.33 -1.84
CA ILE A 97 -9.79 -3.50 -1.05
C ILE A 97 -8.34 -3.36 -0.58
N GLU A 98 -7.43 -2.93 -1.46
CA GLU A 98 -6.02 -2.77 -1.09
C GLU A 98 -5.80 -1.56 -0.15
N CYS A 99 -6.56 -0.48 -0.32
CA CYS A 99 -6.60 0.65 0.62
C CYS A 99 -7.05 0.20 2.02
N VAL A 100 -8.15 -0.57 2.12
CA VAL A 100 -8.63 -1.14 3.38
C VAL A 100 -7.59 -2.05 4.02
N ARG A 101 -6.82 -2.79 3.23
CA ARG A 101 -5.70 -3.60 3.75
C ARG A 101 -4.57 -2.75 4.31
N CYS A 102 -4.26 -1.59 3.72
CA CYS A 102 -3.31 -0.63 4.29
C CYS A 102 -3.81 -0.10 5.65
N ILE A 103 -5.08 0.31 5.72
CA ILE A 103 -5.71 0.76 6.97
C ILE A 103 -5.64 -0.33 8.05
N LYS A 104 -5.96 -1.57 7.68
CA LYS A 104 -5.83 -2.72 8.58
C LYS A 104 -4.39 -2.91 9.07
N ALA A 105 -3.39 -2.78 8.20
CA ALA A 105 -1.99 -2.90 8.58
C ALA A 105 -1.59 -1.85 9.63
N VAL A 106 -2.05 -0.60 9.47
CA VAL A 106 -1.86 0.47 10.47
C VAL A 106 -2.54 0.10 11.80
N MET A 107 -3.82 -0.29 11.76
CA MET A 107 -4.62 -0.59 12.96
C MET A 107 -4.17 -1.85 13.70
N ASN A 108 -3.42 -2.75 13.04
CA ASN A 108 -2.79 -3.91 13.68
C ASN A 108 -1.56 -3.53 14.52
N SER A 109 -1.27 -2.23 14.69
CA SER A 109 -0.28 -1.73 15.63
C SER A 109 -0.96 -1.02 16.82
N PRO A 110 -0.36 -1.03 18.02
CA PRO A 110 -0.90 -0.31 19.17
C PRO A 110 -1.05 1.20 18.91
N VAL A 111 -0.09 1.81 18.18
CA VAL A 111 -0.12 3.24 17.86
C VAL A 111 -1.24 3.58 16.87
N GLY A 112 -1.41 2.80 15.80
CA GLY A 112 -2.47 3.02 14.82
C GLY A 112 -3.86 2.83 15.43
N LEU A 113 -4.03 1.82 16.28
CA LEU A 113 -5.29 1.60 16.99
C LEU A 113 -5.61 2.73 17.98
N ALA A 114 -4.59 3.24 18.68
CA ALA A 114 -4.77 4.37 19.60
C ALA A 114 -5.23 5.64 18.86
N ILE A 115 -4.65 5.95 17.69
CA ILE A 115 -5.09 7.10 16.88
C ILE A 115 -6.53 6.92 16.40
N MET A 116 -6.89 5.73 15.91
CA MET A 116 -8.26 5.46 15.45
C MET A 116 -9.29 5.67 16.57
N THR A 117 -9.02 5.13 17.76
CA THR A 117 -9.93 5.20 18.90
C THR A 117 -9.98 6.59 19.56
N ALA A 118 -8.91 7.38 19.43
CA ALA A 118 -8.88 8.77 19.90
C ALA A 118 -9.72 9.73 19.03
N SER A 119 -10.00 9.37 17.77
CA SER A 119 -10.75 10.23 16.84
C SER A 119 -12.05 9.60 16.37
N ASN A 120 -13.17 10.16 16.84
CA ASN A 120 -14.50 9.82 16.35
C ASN A 120 -14.66 10.12 14.85
N GLU A 121 -13.93 11.09 14.32
CA GLU A 121 -13.97 11.43 12.90
C GLU A 121 -13.35 10.33 12.05
N LEU A 122 -12.13 9.89 12.37
CA LEU A 122 -11.46 8.79 11.66
C LEU A 122 -12.30 7.51 11.73
N THR A 123 -12.85 7.20 12.91
CA THR A 123 -13.74 6.05 13.10
C THR A 123 -14.99 6.15 12.21
N ARG A 124 -15.64 7.32 12.14
CA ARG A 124 -16.81 7.55 11.28
C ARG A 124 -16.45 7.47 9.79
N SER A 125 -15.30 8.01 9.38
CA SER A 125 -14.82 7.95 8.01
C SER A 125 -14.60 6.50 7.56
N LEU A 126 -14.04 5.65 8.43
CA LEU A 126 -13.91 4.23 8.15
C LEU A 126 -15.27 3.55 7.94
N VAL A 127 -16.24 3.81 8.82
CA VAL A 127 -17.61 3.25 8.71
C VAL A 127 -18.31 3.73 7.44
N LYS A 128 -18.07 4.97 7.01
CA LYS A 128 -18.66 5.56 5.81
C LYS A 128 -18.06 5.05 4.50
N GLY A 129 -16.89 4.39 4.52
CA GLY A 129 -16.17 3.85 3.36
C GLY A 129 -16.97 2.78 2.61
N LYS A 130 -18.04 3.22 1.94
CA LYS A 130 -19.17 2.44 1.48
C LYS A 130 -18.71 1.37 0.48
N ILE A 131 -18.61 0.14 0.95
CA ILE A 131 -18.55 -1.05 0.09
C ILE A 131 -19.97 -1.22 -0.49
N LEU A 132 -20.21 -0.72 -1.70
CA LEU A 132 -21.44 -0.96 -2.48
C LEU A 132 -21.16 -1.84 -3.69
#